data_AF-X1SIW1-F1
#
_entry.id   AF-X1SIW1-F1
#
_cell.length_a   1.000
_cell.length_b   1.000
_cell.length_c   1.000
_cell.angle_alpha   90.00
_cell.angle_beta   90.00
_cell.angle_gamma   90.00
#
_symmetry.space_group_name_H-M   'P 1'
#
loop_
_entity.id
_entity.type
_entity.pdbx_description
1 polymer ?
#
loop_
_entity_poly.entity_id
_entity_poly.type
_entity_poly.pdbx_seq_one_letter_code
_entity_poly.pdbx_strand_id
1 'polypeptide(L)'
;ERDLVIAVWDKDTGEWVTLEGCTVDTVNSTISAPVSHFSRYTIIAPIPPPPPSRPPTGAEEDAPETVSLLEVDMLDEQASVEIGADGILSEASTLTDRSGNFIIYIDGGTRVTGLGGMELSRIELRITDESIVVPGDIVILSPIYKLIGYTS
;
A
#
# COMPACT_ATOMS: atom_id res chain seq x y z
N GLU A 1 -13.48 14.37 4.34
CA GLU A 1 -12.40 13.36 4.27
C GLU A 1 -12.73 12.04 4.98
N ARG A 2 -13.65 11.97 5.95
CA ARG A 2 -13.96 10.71 6.66
C ARG A 2 -14.61 9.60 5.81
N ASP A 3 -15.10 9.95 4.63
CA ASP A 3 -15.74 8.99 3.74
C ASP A 3 -14.78 8.49 2.64
N LEU A 4 -13.49 8.87 2.70
CA LEU A 4 -12.50 8.34 1.76
C LEU A 4 -12.49 6.81 1.84
N VAL A 5 -12.56 6.16 0.68
CA VAL A 5 -12.47 4.71 0.55
C VAL A 5 -11.45 4.36 -0.51
N ILE A 6 -10.70 3.29 -0.28
CA ILE A 6 -9.79 2.72 -1.28
C ILE A 6 -10.64 1.84 -2.18
N ALA A 7 -10.54 2.04 -3.49
CA ALA A 7 -11.19 1.20 -4.49
C ALA A 7 -10.14 0.42 -5.28
N VAL A 8 -10.49 -0.81 -5.64
CA VAL A 8 -9.71 -1.72 -6.48
C VAL A 8 -10.34 -1.82 -7.86
N TRP A 9 -9.51 -1.85 -8.92
CA TRP A 9 -10.01 -2.10 -10.27
C TRP A 9 -10.29 -3.59 -10.45
N ASP A 10 -11.55 -3.90 -10.72
CA ASP A 10 -11.98 -5.23 -11.14
C ASP A 10 -11.85 -5.31 -12.67
N LYS A 11 -10.96 -6.19 -13.15
CA LYS A 11 -10.70 -6.37 -14.58
C LYS A 11 -11.79 -7.19 -15.28
N ASP A 12 -12.53 -8.01 -14.54
CA ASP A 12 -13.57 -8.87 -15.09
C ASP A 12 -14.85 -8.07 -15.34
N THR A 13 -15.13 -7.08 -14.49
CA THR A 13 -16.29 -6.18 -14.62
C THR A 13 -15.95 -4.83 -15.26
N GLY A 14 -14.68 -4.41 -15.23
CA GLY A 14 -14.26 -3.11 -15.76
C GLY A 14 -14.70 -1.94 -14.88
N GLU A 15 -14.82 -2.16 -13.57
CA GLU A 15 -15.34 -1.19 -12.61
C GLU A 15 -14.39 -1.01 -11.41
N TRP A 16 -14.51 0.13 -10.74
CA TRP A 16 -13.87 0.37 -9.44
C TRP A 16 -14.75 -0.16 -8.32
N VAL A 17 -14.26 -1.12 -7.57
CA VAL A 17 -14.96 -1.74 -6.44
C VAL A 17 -14.34 -1.24 -5.14
N THR A 18 -15.14 -0.70 -4.23
CA THR A 18 -14.64 -0.25 -2.92
C THR A 18 -14.16 -1.43 -2.08
N LEU A 19 -12.97 -1.32 -1.50
CA LEU A 19 -12.46 -2.29 -0.55
C LEU A 19 -13.22 -2.17 0.77
N GLU A 20 -13.66 -3.30 1.30
CA GLU A 20 -14.21 -3.36 2.65
C GLU A 20 -13.08 -3.24 3.69
N GLY A 21 -13.42 -2.71 4.88
CA GLY A 21 -12.44 -2.52 5.95
C GLY A 21 -11.54 -1.28 5.78
N CYS A 22 -11.90 -0.34 4.89
CA CYS A 22 -11.24 0.95 4.82
C CYS A 22 -11.33 1.69 6.16
N THR A 23 -10.19 2.12 6.69
CA THR A 23 -10.07 2.93 7.89
C THR A 23 -9.43 4.25 7.50
N VAL A 24 -10.14 5.36 7.75
CA VAL A 24 -9.64 6.71 7.50
C VAL A 24 -9.12 7.30 8.80
N ASP A 25 -7.81 7.48 8.87
CA ASP A 25 -7.15 8.25 9.91
C ASP A 25 -6.95 9.70 9.44
N THR A 26 -7.91 10.55 9.80
CA THR A 26 -7.86 11.99 9.48
C THR A 26 -6.84 12.76 10.32
N VAL A 27 -6.16 12.10 11.26
CA VAL A 27 -5.10 12.73 12.06
C VAL A 27 -3.79 12.69 11.33
N ASN A 28 -3.46 11.49 10.87
CA ASN A 28 -2.22 11.20 10.20
C ASN A 28 -2.39 11.33 8.68
N SER A 29 -3.53 11.88 8.22
CA SER A 29 -3.90 12.02 6.81
C SER A 29 -3.72 10.71 6.03
N THR A 30 -4.06 9.59 6.67
CA THR A 30 -3.82 8.24 6.15
C THR A 30 -5.14 7.53 5.92
N ILE A 31 -5.24 6.78 4.84
CA ILE A 31 -6.31 5.82 4.61
C ILE A 31 -5.70 4.43 4.43
N SER A 32 -6.24 3.44 5.14
CA SER A 32 -5.75 2.08 5.15
C SER A 32 -6.88 1.12 4.77
N ALA A 33 -6.60 0.11 3.95
CA ALA A 33 -7.53 -0.97 3.68
C ALA A 33 -6.76 -2.29 3.52
N PRO A 34 -7.30 -3.42 3.97
CA PRO A 34 -6.68 -4.71 3.73
C PRO A 34 -6.72 -5.04 2.22
N VAL A 35 -5.57 -5.36 1.65
CA VAL A 35 -5.43 -5.82 0.26
C VAL A 35 -4.96 -7.27 0.24
N SER A 36 -5.58 -8.11 -0.59
CA SER A 36 -5.33 -9.55 -0.64
C SER A 36 -4.61 -10.02 -1.91
N HIS A 37 -4.35 -9.13 -2.87
CA HIS A 37 -3.73 -9.43 -4.15
C HIS A 37 -3.15 -8.16 -4.77
N PHE A 38 -2.31 -8.28 -5.80
CA PHE A 38 -1.82 -7.11 -6.54
C PHE A 38 -2.83 -6.69 -7.59
N SER A 39 -3.37 -5.47 -7.47
CA SER A 39 -4.23 -4.85 -8.47
C SER A 39 -3.98 -3.35 -8.59
N ARG A 40 -4.83 -2.64 -9.33
CA ARG A 40 -4.81 -1.17 -9.40
C ARG A 40 -5.68 -0.64 -8.28
N TYR A 41 -5.18 0.37 -7.57
CA TYR A 41 -5.88 1.00 -6.45
C TYR A 41 -6.02 2.49 -6.68
N THR A 42 -7.11 3.05 -6.18
CA THR A 42 -7.34 4.49 -6.16
C THR A 42 -8.08 4.88 -4.88
N ILE A 43 -7.99 6.15 -4.51
CA ILE A 43 -8.74 6.71 -3.39
C ILE A 43 -9.93 7.48 -3.98
N ILE A 44 -11.13 7.14 -3.54
CA ILE A 44 -12.36 7.87 -3.90
C ILE A 44 -13.01 8.46 -2.63
N ALA A 45 -13.70 9.59 -2.76
CA ALA A 45 -14.34 10.26 -1.64
C ALA A 45 -15.81 10.59 -1.97
N PRO A 46 -16.79 10.17 -1.14
CA PRO A 46 -18.04 10.88 -0.92
C PRO A 46 -17.76 12.24 -0.23
N ILE A 47 -18.60 13.25 -0.45
CA ILE A 47 -18.36 14.64 0.01
C ILE A 47 -18.93 14.87 1.45
N PRO A 48 -18.10 15.15 2.50
CA PRO A 48 -18.61 15.35 3.87
C PRO A 48 -18.02 16.56 4.66
N PRO A 49 -18.72 17.08 5.72
CA PRO A 49 -18.29 18.22 6.55
C PRO A 49 -17.14 17.90 7.55
N PRO A 50 -16.40 18.89 8.12
CA PRO A 50 -15.04 18.67 8.64
C PRO A 50 -14.92 18.33 10.14
N PRO A 51 -14.01 17.41 10.55
CA PRO A 51 -13.55 17.32 11.96
C PRO A 51 -12.06 16.94 12.23
N PRO A 52 -11.55 17.03 13.50
CA PRO A 52 -10.11 17.05 13.90
C PRO A 52 -9.55 15.77 14.63
N SER A 53 -8.32 15.85 15.19
CA SER A 53 -7.20 14.85 15.18
C SER A 53 -6.61 14.21 16.51
N ARG A 54 -5.78 13.10 16.47
CA ARG A 54 -4.90 12.43 17.52
C ARG A 54 -3.72 11.39 17.17
N PRO A 55 -2.67 11.18 18.05
CA PRO A 55 -1.26 10.70 17.80
C PRO A 55 -0.82 9.23 18.23
N PRO A 56 0.48 8.77 18.06
CA PRO A 56 0.91 7.33 17.92
C PRO A 56 1.68 6.65 19.11
N THR A 57 2.02 5.33 19.03
CA THR A 57 2.71 4.48 20.07
C THR A 57 3.63 3.36 19.48
N GLY A 58 4.75 3.00 20.17
CA GLY A 58 5.93 2.24 19.67
C GLY A 58 6.13 0.75 20.09
N ALA A 59 7.36 0.23 19.83
CA ALA A 59 7.77 -1.20 19.68
C ALA A 59 8.77 -1.77 20.74
N GLU A 60 8.97 -3.11 20.75
CA GLU A 60 10.03 -3.90 21.45
C GLU A 60 10.46 -5.15 20.60
N GLU A 61 11.75 -5.57 20.65
CA GLU A 61 12.50 -6.54 19.76
C GLU A 61 13.23 -7.70 20.55
N ASP A 62 13.43 -8.90 19.96
CA ASP A 62 14.43 -9.95 20.36
C ASP A 62 14.96 -10.86 19.19
N ALA A 63 16.30 -11.08 19.17
CA ALA A 63 17.18 -12.11 18.53
C ALA A 63 17.26 -12.39 16.99
N PRO A 64 18.44 -12.77 16.43
CA PRO A 64 18.70 -12.74 14.98
C PRO A 64 18.37 -14.06 14.25
N GLU A 65 17.41 -13.99 13.32
CA GLU A 65 17.19 -15.02 12.29
C GLU A 65 17.89 -14.66 10.98
N THR A 66 18.07 -15.62 10.07
CA THR A 66 18.74 -15.37 8.79
C THR A 66 17.85 -14.47 7.94
N VAL A 67 18.23 -13.19 7.83
CA VAL A 67 17.47 -12.16 7.12
C VAL A 67 17.88 -12.03 5.66
N SER A 68 16.89 -12.09 4.77
CA SER A 68 16.92 -11.65 3.39
C SER A 68 16.54 -10.16 3.34
N LEU A 69 17.10 -9.42 2.39
CA LEU A 69 16.82 -7.99 2.23
C LEU A 69 15.83 -7.77 1.07
N LEU A 70 14.67 -7.21 1.39
CA LEU A 70 13.72 -6.70 0.41
C LEU A 70 14.04 -5.25 0.08
N GLU A 71 14.38 -4.97 -1.17
CA GLU A 71 14.51 -3.60 -1.63
C GLU A 71 13.13 -2.98 -1.87
N VAL A 72 12.93 -1.74 -1.46
CA VAL A 72 11.68 -1.02 -1.68
C VAL A 72 12.01 0.30 -2.34
N ASP A 73 11.32 0.62 -3.44
CA ASP A 73 11.42 1.89 -4.14
C ASP A 73 10.04 2.56 -4.18
N MET A 74 9.87 3.61 -3.40
CA MET A 74 8.62 4.34 -3.23
C MET A 74 8.72 5.70 -3.93
N LEU A 75 8.43 5.73 -5.23
CA LEU A 75 8.52 6.96 -6.04
C LEU A 75 9.90 7.64 -5.91
N ASP A 76 10.96 6.89 -6.19
CA ASP A 76 12.38 7.31 -6.09
C ASP A 76 12.91 7.48 -4.66
N GLU A 77 12.15 7.04 -3.65
CA GLU A 77 12.62 6.91 -2.27
C GLU A 77 12.94 5.44 -1.97
N GLN A 78 14.24 5.14 -1.83
CA GLN A 78 14.71 3.77 -1.60
C GLN A 78 14.75 3.45 -0.11
N ALA A 79 14.19 2.30 0.25
CA ALA A 79 14.27 1.70 1.56
C ALA A 79 14.65 0.22 1.43
N SER A 80 15.03 -0.39 2.55
CA SER A 80 15.29 -1.81 2.61
C SER A 80 14.61 -2.38 3.85
N VAL A 81 14.01 -3.54 3.68
CA VAL A 81 13.25 -4.24 4.73
C VAL A 81 13.85 -5.62 4.93
N GLU A 82 14.11 -5.98 6.17
CA GLU A 82 14.63 -7.30 6.52
C GLU A 82 13.46 -8.28 6.64
N ILE A 83 13.47 -9.30 5.79
CA ILE A 83 12.53 -10.42 5.81
C ILE A 83 13.27 -11.69 6.21
N GLY A 84 12.66 -12.58 6.95
CA GLY A 84 13.20 -13.91 7.21
C GLY A 84 13.42 -14.70 5.91
N ALA A 85 14.29 -15.72 5.97
CA ALA A 85 14.54 -16.66 4.87
C ALA A 85 13.32 -17.50 4.43
N ASP A 86 12.18 -17.34 5.09
CA ASP A 86 10.90 -17.91 4.68
C ASP A 86 9.98 -16.85 4.05
N GLY A 87 10.47 -15.63 3.83
CA GLY A 87 9.73 -14.48 3.33
C GLY A 87 8.78 -13.87 4.37
N ILE A 88 8.86 -14.24 5.66
CA ILE A 88 8.07 -13.62 6.72
C ILE A 88 8.79 -12.39 7.26
N LEU A 89 8.05 -11.30 7.36
CA LEU A 89 8.56 -10.08 7.98
C LEU A 89 8.53 -10.23 9.50
N SER A 90 9.67 -10.14 10.18
CA SER A 90 9.71 -10.33 11.64
C SER A 90 9.04 -9.20 12.40
N GLU A 91 9.27 -7.96 11.97
CA GLU A 91 8.74 -6.75 12.59
C GLU A 91 7.92 -5.91 11.62
N ALA A 92 6.93 -5.19 12.13
CA ALA A 92 6.13 -4.32 11.29
C ALA A 92 6.99 -3.23 10.63
N SER A 93 6.86 -3.07 9.31
CA SER A 93 7.61 -2.09 8.54
C SER A 93 6.68 -1.05 7.92
N THR A 94 7.06 0.21 8.07
CA THR A 94 6.35 1.35 7.44
C THR A 94 7.25 1.94 6.36
N LEU A 95 6.78 1.91 5.12
CA LEU A 95 7.52 2.36 3.95
C LEU A 95 6.81 3.58 3.38
N THR A 96 7.48 4.71 3.38
CA THR A 96 6.88 5.99 3.02
C THR A 96 7.63 6.58 1.82
N ASP A 97 6.90 7.09 0.84
CA ASP A 97 7.51 7.85 -0.24
C ASP A 97 8.04 9.21 0.26
N ARG A 98 8.87 9.87 -0.53
CA ARG A 98 9.45 11.17 -0.13
C ARG A 98 8.42 12.21 0.25
N SER A 99 7.23 12.16 -0.36
CA SER A 99 6.20 13.16 -0.12
C SER A 99 5.32 12.86 1.09
N GLY A 100 5.46 11.69 1.72
CA GLY A 100 4.63 11.27 2.85
C GLY A 100 3.20 10.89 2.45
N ASN A 101 2.91 10.84 1.15
CA ASN A 101 1.57 10.62 0.61
C ASN A 101 1.27 9.14 0.38
N PHE A 102 2.31 8.32 0.23
CA PHE A 102 2.20 6.88 0.06
C PHE A 102 2.91 6.20 1.20
N ILE A 103 2.13 5.44 1.97
CA ILE A 103 2.62 4.65 3.09
C ILE A 103 2.20 3.21 2.82
N ILE A 104 3.17 2.31 2.70
CA ILE A 104 2.93 0.87 2.75
C ILE A 104 3.27 0.43 4.17
N TYR A 105 2.27 -0.07 4.88
CA TYR A 105 2.44 -0.71 6.17
C TYR A 105 2.41 -2.22 5.98
N ILE A 106 3.42 -2.91 6.47
CA ILE A 106 3.51 -4.38 6.45
C ILE A 106 3.59 -4.82 7.90
N ASP A 107 2.60 -5.58 8.38
CA ASP A 107 2.61 -6.12 9.74
C ASP A 107 3.72 -7.16 9.93
N GLY A 108 4.27 -7.23 11.14
CA GLY A 108 5.10 -8.36 11.55
C GLY A 108 4.30 -9.67 11.47
N GLY A 109 4.95 -10.74 11.04
CA GLY A 109 4.34 -12.02 10.69
C GLY A 109 3.76 -12.08 9.27
N THR A 110 3.78 -10.99 8.50
CA THR A 110 3.29 -10.99 7.11
C THR A 110 4.28 -11.71 6.20
N ARG A 111 3.78 -12.68 5.43
CA ARG A 111 4.56 -13.37 4.40
C ARG A 111 4.56 -12.55 3.11
N VAL A 112 5.72 -12.00 2.75
CA VAL A 112 5.94 -11.19 1.55
C VAL A 112 6.56 -12.07 0.46
N THR A 113 5.72 -12.59 -0.44
CA THR A 113 6.16 -13.46 -1.54
C THR A 113 5.53 -13.04 -2.86
N GLY A 114 6.26 -13.29 -3.95
CA GLY A 114 5.79 -13.10 -5.32
C GLY A 114 4.98 -14.30 -5.82
N LEU A 115 4.61 -14.23 -7.09
CA LEU A 115 3.75 -15.22 -7.72
C LEU A 115 4.40 -16.62 -7.69
N GLY A 116 3.66 -17.64 -7.26
CA GLY A 116 4.20 -18.99 -7.11
C GLY A 116 5.01 -19.24 -5.84
N GLY A 117 4.97 -18.32 -4.85
CA GLY A 117 5.67 -18.46 -3.57
C GLY A 117 7.16 -18.13 -3.64
N MET A 118 7.61 -17.53 -4.75
CA MET A 118 8.98 -17.04 -4.89
C MET A 118 9.22 -15.85 -3.96
N GLU A 119 10.43 -15.71 -3.45
CA GLU A 119 10.78 -14.59 -2.59
C GLU A 119 10.77 -13.28 -3.39
N LEU A 120 10.17 -12.25 -2.81
CA LEU A 120 10.25 -10.89 -3.35
C LEU A 120 11.64 -10.35 -3.03
N SER A 121 12.35 -9.91 -4.07
CA SER A 121 13.63 -9.23 -3.95
C SER A 121 13.48 -7.72 -4.01
N ARG A 122 12.43 -7.21 -4.69
CA ARG A 122 12.13 -5.78 -4.74
C ARG A 122 10.63 -5.48 -4.83
N ILE A 123 10.19 -4.43 -4.14
CA ILE A 123 8.90 -3.76 -4.35
C ILE A 123 9.14 -2.37 -4.94
N GLU A 124 8.31 -1.95 -5.87
CA GLU A 124 8.43 -0.65 -6.52
C GLU A 124 7.07 -0.01 -6.77
N LEU A 125 6.90 1.23 -6.33
CA LEU A 125 5.75 2.09 -6.63
C LEU A 125 6.13 3.12 -7.70
N ARG A 126 5.43 3.14 -8.83
CA ARG A 126 5.64 4.12 -9.91
C ARG A 126 4.35 4.84 -10.30
N ILE A 127 4.47 6.09 -10.73
CA ILE A 127 3.40 6.78 -11.46
C ILE A 127 3.32 6.21 -12.87
N THR A 128 2.12 6.11 -13.42
CA THR A 128 1.91 5.74 -14.82
C THR A 128 1.02 6.75 -15.54
N ASP A 129 1.39 7.06 -16.78
CA ASP A 129 0.62 7.91 -17.69
C ASP A 129 -0.43 7.10 -18.50
N GLU A 130 -0.68 5.85 -18.10
CA GLU A 130 -1.61 4.96 -18.79
C GLU A 130 -3.03 5.54 -18.72
N SER A 131 -3.62 5.84 -19.87
CA SER A 131 -4.96 6.40 -19.96
C SER A 131 -6.00 5.31 -19.65
N ILE A 132 -6.77 5.50 -18.59
CA ILE A 132 -7.89 4.64 -18.23
C ILE A 132 -9.21 5.31 -18.63
N VAL A 133 -10.12 4.50 -19.18
CA VAL A 133 -11.48 4.92 -19.47
C VAL A 133 -12.22 5.02 -18.15
N VAL A 134 -12.53 6.24 -17.73
CA VAL A 134 -13.35 6.51 -16.55
C VAL A 134 -14.81 6.65 -17.00
N PRO A 135 -15.78 5.98 -16.35
CA PRO A 135 -17.19 6.28 -16.51
C PRO A 135 -17.47 7.78 -16.33
N GLY A 136 -18.46 8.30 -17.07
CA GLY A 136 -18.70 9.76 -17.15
C GLY A 136 -19.15 10.41 -15.84
N ASP A 137 -19.49 9.61 -14.82
CA ASP A 137 -19.88 10.00 -13.48
C ASP A 137 -18.72 9.92 -12.45
N ILE A 138 -17.50 9.60 -12.89
CA ILE A 138 -16.29 9.50 -12.04
C ILE A 138 -15.24 10.52 -12.46
N VAL A 139 -14.61 11.18 -11.48
CA VAL A 139 -13.47 12.08 -11.68
C VAL A 139 -12.24 11.51 -10.96
N ILE A 140 -11.12 11.42 -11.67
CA ILE A 140 -9.82 11.02 -11.11
C ILE A 140 -9.17 12.26 -10.48
N LEU A 141 -8.78 12.16 -9.21
CA LEU A 141 -8.20 13.27 -8.44
C LEU A 141 -6.69 13.15 -8.23
N SER A 142 -6.07 12.05 -8.65
CA SER A 142 -4.64 11.79 -8.49
C SER A 142 -4.02 11.09 -9.71
N PRO A 143 -2.69 11.09 -9.86
CA PRO A 143 -2.02 10.19 -10.77
C PRO A 143 -2.42 8.73 -10.51
N ILE A 144 -2.19 7.88 -11.52
CA ILE A 144 -2.39 6.44 -11.38
C ILE A 144 -1.07 5.84 -10.94
N TYR A 145 -1.13 4.98 -9.94
CA TYR A 145 0.06 4.35 -9.38
C TYR A 145 0.06 2.86 -9.70
N LYS A 146 1.25 2.34 -9.94
CA LYS A 146 1.52 0.93 -10.19
C LYS A 146 2.48 0.42 -9.13
N LEU A 147 2.01 -0.53 -8.32
CA LEU A 147 2.83 -1.28 -7.38
C LEU A 147 3.30 -2.56 -8.05
N ILE A 148 4.62 -2.78 -8.08
CA ILE A 148 5.28 -3.89 -8.78
C ILE A 148 6.11 -4.66 -7.78
N GLY A 149 6.01 -5.99 -7.80
CA GLY A 149 6.88 -6.89 -7.08
C GLY A 149 7.81 -7.63 -8.04
N TYR A 150 9.09 -7.70 -7.71
CA TYR A 150 10.13 -8.43 -8.43
C TYR A 150 10.58 -9.62 -7.60
N THR A 151 10.70 -10.77 -8.23
CA THR A 151 11.25 -11.99 -7.63
C THR A 151 12.64 -12.25 -8.21
N SER A 152 13.53 -12.85 -7.42
CA SER A 152 14.86 -13.30 -7.85
C SER A 152 14.82 -14.64 -8.60
#